data_AF-A0A3N5S6R2-F1
#
_entry.id   AF-A0A3N5S6R2-F1
#
_cell.length_a   1.000
_cell.length_b   1.000
_cell.length_c   1.000
_cell.angle_alpha   90.00
_cell.angle_beta   90.00
_cell.angle_gamma   90.00
#
_symmetry.space_group_name_H-M   'P 1'
#
loop_
_entity.id
_entity.type
_entity.pdbx_description
1 polymer ?
#
loop_
_entity_poly.entity_id
_entity_poly.type
_entity_poly.pdbx_seq_one_letter_code
_entity_poly.pdbx_strand_id
1 'polypeptide(L)'
;NPEQSGSTLYVSINAVRSLSILLAPFIPFSADKIWKQISLEGNIHEQNWESIGTILLKPGHKLGDIEPIFKKVDNDKIKEQVIKLNNR
;
A
#
# COMPACT_ATOMS: atom_id res chain seq x y z
N ASN A 1 18.19 -18.01 9.25
CA ASN A 1 19.42 -17.21 9.18
C ASN A 1 19.03 -15.73 9.27
N PRO A 2 19.15 -15.07 10.44
CA PRO A 2 18.56 -13.75 10.70
C PRO A 2 19.01 -12.64 9.72
N GLU A 3 20.26 -12.70 9.26
CA GLU A 3 20.83 -11.72 8.34
C GLU A 3 20.15 -11.74 6.96
N GLN A 4 19.88 -12.92 6.42
CA GLN A 4 19.14 -13.09 5.16
C GLN A 4 17.70 -12.60 5.28
N SER A 5 17.04 -12.84 6.43
CA SER A 5 15.68 -12.37 6.69
C SER A 5 15.60 -10.83 6.72
N GLY A 6 16.61 -10.16 7.29
CA GLY A 6 16.69 -8.70 7.30
C GLY A 6 16.77 -8.11 5.88
N SER A 7 17.62 -8.69 5.02
CA SER A 7 17.75 -8.27 3.62
C SER A 7 16.47 -8.46 2.81
N THR A 8 15.77 -9.58 3.00
CA THR A 8 14.48 -9.81 2.34
C THR A 8 13.45 -8.75 2.75
N LEU A 9 13.27 -8.52 4.05
CA LEU A 9 12.33 -7.50 4.55
C LEU A 9 12.67 -6.10 4.05
N TYR A 10 13.96 -5.76 4.01
CA TYR A 10 14.45 -4.47 3.53
C TYR A 10 14.13 -4.23 2.04
N VAL A 11 14.32 -5.24 1.20
CA VAL A 11 13.95 -5.15 -0.22
C VAL A 11 12.44 -5.12 -0.38
N SER A 12 11.71 -5.95 0.36
CA SER A 12 10.24 -6.01 0.31
C SER A 12 9.60 -4.67 0.68
N ILE A 13 10.06 -3.97 1.72
CA ILE A 13 9.45 -2.69 2.11
C ILE A 13 9.70 -1.58 1.09
N ASN A 14 10.89 -1.54 0.47
CA ASN A 14 11.18 -0.60 -0.62
C ASN A 14 10.42 -0.95 -1.91
N ALA A 15 10.16 -2.24 -2.15
CA ALA A 15 9.26 -2.67 -3.22
C ALA A 15 7.81 -2.23 -2.95
N VAL A 16 7.33 -2.34 -1.71
CA VAL A 16 6.00 -1.85 -1.29
C VAL A 16 5.86 -0.34 -1.52
N ARG A 17 6.88 0.46 -1.18
CA ARG A 17 6.93 1.89 -1.53
C ARG A 17 6.80 2.12 -3.04
N SER A 18 7.55 1.36 -3.84
CA SER A 18 7.51 1.49 -5.30
C SER A 18 6.13 1.13 -5.85
N LEU A 19 5.52 0.06 -5.33
CA LEU A 19 4.17 -0.35 -5.67
C LEU A 19 3.13 0.69 -5.27
N SER A 20 3.26 1.33 -4.12
CA SER A 20 2.30 2.36 -3.72
C SER A 20 2.29 3.53 -4.72
N ILE A 21 3.46 3.99 -5.18
CA ILE A 21 3.55 5.06 -6.20
C ILE A 21 2.95 4.59 -7.53
N LEU A 22 3.27 3.36 -7.97
CA LEU A 22 2.70 2.75 -9.19
C LEU A 22 1.17 2.65 -9.14
N LEU A 23 0.62 2.36 -7.96
CA LEU A 23 -0.81 2.12 -7.76
C LEU A 23 -1.62 3.40 -7.48
N ALA A 24 -0.95 4.51 -7.13
CA ALA A 24 -1.59 5.78 -6.82
C ALA A 24 -2.61 6.28 -7.87
N PRO A 25 -2.36 6.21 -9.20
CA PRO A 25 -3.36 6.65 -10.19
C PRO A 25 -4.57 5.71 -10.33
N PHE A 26 -4.50 4.47 -9.84
CA PHE A 26 -5.56 3.47 -9.98
C PHE A 26 -6.37 3.25 -8.69
N ILE A 27 -5.69 3.26 -7.55
CA ILE A 27 -6.28 3.01 -6.22
C ILE A 27 -5.79 4.05 -5.21
N PRO A 28 -6.08 5.35 -5.42
CA PRO A 28 -5.44 6.45 -4.69
C PRO A 28 -5.56 6.31 -3.17
N PHE A 29 -6.74 5.92 -2.68
CA PHE A 29 -6.99 5.76 -1.24
C PHE A 29 -6.22 4.60 -0.61
N SER A 30 -6.07 3.48 -1.34
CA SER A 30 -5.31 2.34 -0.85
C SER A 30 -3.81 2.62 -0.88
N ALA A 31 -3.34 3.33 -1.92
CA ALA A 31 -1.96 3.77 -2.03
C ALA A 31 -1.58 4.73 -0.88
N ASP A 32 -2.45 5.69 -0.56
CA ASP A 32 -2.27 6.60 0.59
C ASP A 32 -2.24 5.86 1.93
N LYS A 33 -3.10 4.85 2.12
CA LYS A 33 -3.04 3.97 3.31
C LYS A 33 -1.70 3.27 3.42
N ILE A 34 -1.19 2.67 2.34
CA ILE A 34 0.13 2.03 2.34
C ILE A 34 1.20 3.05 2.75
N TRP A 35 1.18 4.25 2.15
CA TRP A 35 2.15 5.32 2.43
C TRP A 35 2.21 5.69 3.91
N LYS A 36 1.06 5.82 4.56
CA LYS A 36 0.94 6.11 6.00
C LYS A 36 1.47 4.97 6.87
N GLN A 37 1.15 3.72 6.52
CA GLN A 37 1.62 2.54 7.26
C GLN A 37 3.14 2.38 7.20
N ILE A 38 3.75 2.72 6.06
CA ILE A 38 5.21 2.72 5.94
C ILE A 38 5.86 4.00 6.50
N SER A 39 5.07 4.91 7.09
CA SER A 39 5.52 6.14 7.77
C SER A 39 6.47 6.99 6.92
N LEU A 40 6.13 7.16 5.65
CA LEU A 40 6.80 8.13 4.80
C LEU A 40 6.13 9.49 4.93
N GLU A 41 6.96 10.54 4.94
CA GLU A 41 6.48 11.92 4.97
C GLU A 41 5.91 12.34 3.61
N GLY A 42 5.12 13.40 3.63
CA GLY A 42 4.50 13.97 2.44
C GLY A 42 3.31 13.18 1.91
N ASN A 43 2.83 13.59 0.74
CA ASN A 43 1.69 12.98 0.08
C ASN A 43 2.17 12.03 -1.03
N ILE A 44 1.58 10.84 -1.09
CA ILE A 44 1.88 9.87 -2.14
C ILE A 44 1.53 10.40 -3.55
N HIS A 45 0.50 11.23 -3.65
CA HIS A 45 0.04 11.79 -4.93
C HIS A 45 0.96 12.87 -5.48
N GLU A 46 1.91 13.36 -4.67
CA GLU A 46 2.93 14.32 -5.07
C GLU A 46 4.26 13.64 -5.42
N GLN A 47 4.34 12.31 -5.30
CA GLN A 47 5.57 11.57 -5.57
C GLN A 47 5.85 11.47 -7.05
N ASN A 48 7.12 11.72 -7.42
CA ASN A 48 7.55 11.57 -8.80
C ASN A 48 7.57 10.08 -9.18
N TRP A 49 6.92 9.77 -10.30
CA TRP A 49 6.92 8.44 -10.92
C TRP A 49 8.33 7.93 -11.24
N GLU A 50 9.25 8.81 -11.62
CA GLU A 50 10.65 8.43 -11.90
C GLU A 50 11.40 7.94 -10.65
N SER A 51 10.87 8.19 -9.45
CA SER A 51 11.44 7.69 -8.20
C SER A 51 11.11 6.22 -7.91
N ILE A 52 10.27 5.57 -8.73
CA ILE A 52 9.95 4.15 -8.62
C ILE A 52 11.23 3.31 -8.79
N GLY A 53 11.40 2.29 -7.94
CA GLY A 53 12.59 1.43 -7.96
C GLY A 53 13.80 2.01 -7.23
N THR A 54 13.72 3.27 -6.76
CA THR A 54 14.74 3.84 -5.87
C THR A 54 14.54 3.39 -4.43
N ILE A 55 15.66 3.22 -3.72
CA ILE A 55 15.67 2.93 -2.29
C ILE A 55 15.56 4.25 -1.53
N LEU A 56 14.52 4.35 -0.68
CA LEU A 56 14.31 5.50 0.20
C LEU A 56 14.33 5.08 1.67
N LEU A 57 13.69 3.95 2.01
CA LEU A 57 13.65 3.46 3.38
C LEU A 57 15.01 2.88 3.75
N LYS A 58 15.66 3.48 4.74
CA LYS A 58 16.96 3.05 5.27
C LYS A 58 16.79 2.15 6.50
N PRO A 59 17.78 1.30 6.82
CA PRO A 59 17.77 0.54 8.06
C PRO A 59 17.55 1.44 9.29
N GLY A 60 16.73 0.99 10.23
CA GLY A 60 16.34 1.77 11.41
C GLY A 60 15.08 2.64 11.22
N HIS A 61 14.53 2.70 9.99
CA HIS A 61 13.22 3.33 9.75
C HIS A 61 12.11 2.62 10.53
N LYS A 62 11.30 3.41 11.25
CA LYS A 62 10.16 2.90 12.01
C LYS A 62 8.91 2.96 11.15
N LEU A 63 8.19 1.85 11.08
CA LEU A 63 6.88 1.79 10.45
C LEU A 63 5.81 2.34 11.40
N GLY A 64 4.66 2.68 10.83
CA GLY A 64 3.49 3.11 11.57
C GLY A 64 2.61 1.93 11.96
N ASP A 65 1.34 2.21 12.22
CA ASP A 65 0.37 1.19 12.57
C ASP A 65 0.00 0.35 11.33
N ILE A 66 0.39 -0.91 11.32
CA ILE A 66 0.14 -1.82 10.20
C ILE A 66 -1.27 -2.41 10.29
N GLU A 67 -2.04 -2.27 9.22
CA GLU A 67 -3.39 -2.84 9.10
C GLU A 67 -3.64 -3.43 7.70
N PRO A 68 -4.53 -4.43 7.56
CA PRO A 68 -4.89 -4.96 6.25
C PRO A 68 -5.48 -3.88 5.32
N ILE A 69 -4.83 -3.65 4.17
CA ILE A 69 -5.26 -2.65 3.18
C ILE A 69 -6.57 -3.04 2.50
N PHE A 70 -6.72 -4.32 2.16
CA PHE A 70 -7.86 -4.84 1.41
C PHE A 70 -8.66 -5.81 2.26
N LYS A 71 -9.99 -5.69 2.18
CA LYS A 71 -10.92 -6.65 2.77
C LYS A 71 -11.44 -7.56 1.68
N LYS A 72 -11.66 -8.83 2.03
CA LYS A 72 -12.33 -9.78 1.14
C LYS A 72 -13.75 -9.28 0.82
N VAL A 73 -14.15 -9.44 -0.43
CA VAL A 73 -15.54 -9.21 -0.86
C VAL A 73 -16.31 -10.51 -0.67
N ASP A 74 -17.37 -10.45 0.14
CA ASP A 74 -18.22 -11.61 0.46
C ASP A 74 -19.42 -11.68 -0.49
N ASN A 75 -19.87 -12.90 -0.80
CA ASN A 75 -20.99 -13.11 -1.72
C ASN A 75 -22.27 -12.41 -1.26
N ASP A 76 -22.51 -12.32 0.05
CA ASP A 76 -23.71 -11.67 0.58
C ASP A 76 -23.66 -10.15 0.38
N LYS A 77 -22.48 -9.53 0.54
CA LYS A 77 -22.28 -8.11 0.21
C LYS A 77 -22.51 -7.84 -1.26
N ILE A 78 -22.11 -8.75 -2.15
CA ILE A 78 -22.37 -8.62 -3.60
C ILE A 78 -23.88 -8.60 -3.85
N LYS A 79 -24.62 -9.56 -3.27
CA LYS A 79 -26.09 -9.63 -3.41
C LYS A 79 -26.77 -8.36 -2.90
N GLU A 80 -26.36 -7.85 -1.74
CA GLU A 80 -26.88 -6.59 -1.19
C GLU A 80 -26.71 -5.41 -2.16
N GLN A 81 -25.53 -5.27 -2.78
CA GLN A 81 -25.28 -4.19 -3.73
C GLN A 81 -26.10 -4.35 -5.02
N VAL A 82 -26.28 -5.58 -5.50
CA VAL A 82 -27.14 -5.86 -6.67
C VAL A 82 -28.59 -5.48 -6.41
N ILE A 83 -29.14 -5.84 -5.24
CA ILE A 83 -30.51 -5.46 -4.84
C ILE A 83 -30.66 -3.93 -4.81
N LYS A 84 -29.68 -3.20 -4.27
CA LYS A 84 -29.70 -1.73 -4.22
C LYS A 84 -29.70 -1.08 -5.61
N LEU A 85 -29.00 -1.66 -6.58
CA LEU A 85 -28.95 -1.14 -7.95
C LEU A 85 -30.24 -1.39 -8.72
N ASN A 86 -30.90 -2.54 -8.51
CA ASN A 86 -32.16 -2.89 -9.17
C ASN A 86 -33.40 -2.17 -8.60
N ASN A 87 -33.30 -1.63 -7.38
CA ASN A 87 -34.37 -0.87 -6.74
C ASN A 87 -34.26 0.66 -7.00
N ARG A 88 -33.48 1.07 -8.02
CA ARG A 88 -33.45 2.43 -8.57
C ARG A 88 -34.30 2.50 -9.84
#